data_AF-A0A359GZM7-F1
#
_entry.id   AF-A0A359GZM7-F1
#
_cell.length_a   1.000
_cell.length_b   1.000
_cell.length_c   1.000
_cell.angle_alpha   90.00
_cell.angle_beta   90.00
_cell.angle_gamma   90.00
#
_symmetry.space_group_name_H-M   'P 1'
#
loop_
_entity.id
_entity.type
_entity.pdbx_description
1 polymer ?
#
loop_
_entity_poly.entity_id
_entity_poly.type
_entity_poly.pdbx_seq_one_letter_code
_entity_poly.pdbx_strand_id
1 'polypeptide(L)'
;MVSLILILLTSLFFMGVVIRTKSIASGRKGPGMFQPMKDIFRLWKKGSVYSRTTTFIFRIAPTIYFSSVLMAIFMVPHGNNPGLISF
;
A
#
# COMPACT_ATOMS: atom_id res chain seq x y z
N MET A 1 6.21 -2.62 17.96
CA MET A 1 5.14 -3.56 17.53
C MET A 1 3.82 -2.85 17.25
N VAL A 2 3.28 -2.05 18.19
CA VAL A 2 1.98 -1.36 18.03
C VAL A 2 1.91 -0.54 16.74
N SER A 3 2.93 0.28 16.46
CA SER A 3 3.04 1.06 15.23
C SER A 3 2.83 0.22 13.96
N LEU A 4 3.55 -0.90 13.87
CA LEU A 4 3.49 -1.79 12.71
C LEU A 4 2.09 -2.36 12.51
N ILE A 5 1.44 -2.82 13.59
CA ILE A 5 0.08 -3.37 13.53
C ILE A 5 -0.90 -2.29 13.05
N LEU A 6 -0.81 -1.08 13.61
CA LEU A 6 -1.66 0.04 13.22
C LEU A 6 -1.45 0.42 11.75
N ILE A 7 -0.21 0.49 11.29
CA ILE A 7 0.12 0.83 9.90
C ILE A 7 -0.44 -0.24 8.96
N LEU A 8 -0.20 -1.53 9.23
CA LEU A 8 -0.71 -2.63 8.40
C LEU A 8 -2.23 -2.63 8.33
N LEU A 9 -2.92 -2.52 9.49
CA LEU A 9 -4.38 -2.47 9.52
C LEU A 9 -4.93 -1.25 8.76
N THR A 10 -4.34 -0.07 8.99
CA THR A 10 -4.77 1.18 8.34
C THR A 10 -4.55 1.12 6.82
N SER A 11 -3.44 0.54 6.37
CA SER A 11 -3.11 0.42 4.93
C SER A 11 -4.19 -0.28 4.10
N LEU A 12 -4.94 -1.22 4.71
CA LEU A 12 -5.95 -2.01 4.01
C LEU A 12 -7.21 -1.21 3.62
N PHE A 13 -7.57 -0.18 4.38
CA PHE A 13 -8.83 0.55 4.15
C PHE A 13 -8.66 2.06 3.96
N PHE A 14 -7.54 2.65 4.40
CA PHE A 14 -7.34 4.10 4.38
C PHE A 14 -7.40 4.68 2.96
N MET A 15 -6.84 3.97 1.97
CA MET A 15 -6.95 4.38 0.57
C MET A 15 -8.41 4.49 0.11
N GLY A 16 -9.28 3.60 0.58
CA GLY A 16 -10.70 3.63 0.28
C GLY A 16 -11.41 4.82 0.93
N VAL A 17 -11.01 5.21 2.14
CA VAL A 17 -11.48 6.43 2.79
C VAL A 17 -11.11 7.64 1.95
N VAL A 18 -9.84 7.75 1.52
CA VAL A 18 -9.36 8.88 0.71
C VAL A 18 -10.14 9.00 -0.61
N ILE A 19 -10.33 7.89 -1.35
CA ILE A 19 -11.07 7.90 -2.62
C ILE A 19 -12.53 8.29 -2.40
N ARG A 20 -13.15 7.76 -1.34
CA ARG A 20 -14.55 8.05 -1.02
C ARG A 20 -14.74 9.51 -0.62
N THR A 21 -13.86 10.07 0.22
CA THR A 21 -13.88 11.49 0.59
C THR A 21 -13.74 12.38 -0.64
N LYS A 22 -12.78 12.09 -1.52
CA LYS A 22 -12.61 12.82 -2.79
C LYS A 22 -13.85 12.73 -3.69
N SER A 23 -14.49 11.57 -3.74
CA SER A 23 -15.69 11.38 -4.54
C SER A 23 -16.86 12.22 -4.02
N ILE A 24 -17.12 12.17 -2.72
CA ILE A 24 -18.20 12.93 -2.06
C ILE A 24 -17.98 14.43 -2.27
N ALA A 25 -16.73 14.90 -2.08
CA ALA A 25 -16.36 16.30 -2.32
C ALA A 25 -16.61 16.74 -3.78
N SER A 26 -16.53 15.82 -4.74
CA SER A 26 -16.86 16.07 -6.15
C SER A 26 -18.34 15.86 -6.51
N GLY A 27 -19.24 15.68 -5.54
CA GLY A 27 -20.67 15.46 -5.77
C GLY A 27 -21.04 14.06 -6.27
N ARG A 28 -20.12 13.08 -6.18
CA ARG A 28 -20.32 11.70 -6.66
C ARG A 28 -20.41 10.74 -5.48
N LYS A 29 -21.26 9.71 -5.57
CA LYS A 29 -21.39 8.64 -4.54
C LYS A 29 -20.08 7.89 -4.28
N GLY A 30 -19.30 7.66 -5.33
CA GLY A 30 -17.98 7.02 -5.24
C GLY A 30 -18.01 5.52 -4.94
N PRO A 31 -16.84 4.88 -5.00
CA PRO A 31 -16.69 3.47 -4.69
C PRO A 31 -16.78 3.19 -3.18
N GLY A 32 -17.01 1.92 -2.82
CA GLY A 32 -17.01 1.49 -1.42
C GLY A 32 -15.63 1.55 -0.77
N MET A 33 -15.56 1.61 0.56
CA MET A 33 -14.30 1.72 1.32
C MET A 33 -13.34 0.55 1.06
N PHE A 34 -13.85 -0.67 0.86
CA PHE A 34 -13.02 -1.84 0.57
C PHE A 34 -12.75 -2.06 -0.92
N GLN A 35 -13.10 -1.10 -1.79
CA GLN A 35 -12.84 -1.21 -3.22
C GLN A 35 -11.36 -1.45 -3.57
N PRO A 36 -10.38 -0.76 -2.94
CA PRO A 36 -8.96 -1.01 -3.23
C PRO A 36 -8.54 -2.46 -2.98
N MET A 37 -9.09 -3.12 -1.94
CA MET A 37 -8.78 -4.53 -1.66
C MET A 37 -9.35 -5.47 -2.73
N LYS A 38 -10.56 -5.19 -3.22
CA LYS A 38 -11.16 -5.92 -4.35
C LYS A 38 -10.33 -5.74 -5.62
N ASP A 39 -9.80 -4.54 -5.84
CA ASP A 39 -8.94 -4.25 -7.00
C ASP A 39 -7.61 -5.01 -6.92
N ILE A 40 -6.96 -5.06 -5.75
CA ILE A 40 -5.75 -5.89 -5.54
C ILE A 40 -6.04 -7.35 -5.85
N PHE A 41 -7.09 -7.92 -5.27
CA PHE A 41 -7.46 -9.31 -5.51
C PHE A 41 -7.78 -9.58 -6.98
N ARG A 42 -8.43 -8.63 -7.66
CA ARG A 42 -8.69 -8.71 -9.11
C ARG A 42 -7.39 -8.67 -9.91
N LEU A 43 -6.41 -7.85 -9.53
CA LEU A 43 -5.13 -7.74 -10.22
C LEU A 43 -4.27 -8.99 -10.03
N TRP A 44 -4.28 -9.62 -8.86
CA TRP A 44 -3.59 -10.89 -8.63
C TRP A 44 -4.12 -12.05 -9.48
N LYS A 45 -5.36 -11.96 -9.95
CA LYS A 45 -5.93 -12.92 -10.90
C LYS A 45 -5.50 -12.69 -12.35
N LYS A 46 -4.79 -11.59 -12.64
CA LYS A 46 -4.31 -11.26 -13.99
C LYS A 46 -2.83 -11.64 -14.12
N GLY A 47 -2.45 -12.04 -15.34
CA GLY A 47 -1.03 -12.24 -15.68
C GLY A 47 -0.30 -10.91 -15.90
N SER A 48 1.00 -10.90 -15.63
CA SER A 48 1.88 -9.77 -15.93
C SER A 48 2.39 -9.83 -17.37
N VAL A 49 2.23 -8.74 -18.13
CA VAL A 49 2.75 -8.62 -19.51
C VAL A 49 3.96 -7.71 -19.49
N TYR A 50 5.09 -8.18 -20.03
CA TYR A 50 6.35 -7.44 -20.09
C TYR A 50 6.80 -7.26 -21.54
N SER A 51 7.24 -6.04 -21.89
CA SER A 51 7.77 -5.76 -23.23
C SER A 51 9.14 -6.39 -23.43
N ARG A 52 9.44 -6.81 -24.67
CA ARG A 52 10.75 -7.34 -25.08
C ARG A 52 11.86 -6.29 -25.03
N THR A 53 11.51 -5.00 -25.05
CA THR A 53 12.47 -3.88 -24.97
C THR A 53 12.79 -3.44 -23.54
N THR A 54 12.17 -4.05 -22.53
CA THR A 54 12.43 -3.73 -21.12
C THR A 54 13.60 -4.52 -20.56
N THR A 55 14.35 -3.90 -19.65
CA THR A 55 15.43 -4.55 -18.91
C THR A 55 14.89 -5.31 -17.71
N PHE A 56 15.73 -6.15 -17.09
CA PHE A 56 15.39 -6.88 -15.87
C PHE A 56 14.98 -5.95 -14.71
N ILE A 57 15.49 -4.71 -14.69
CA ILE A 57 15.17 -3.67 -13.70
C ILE A 57 13.66 -3.44 -13.63
N PHE A 58 12.97 -3.48 -14.77
CA PHE A 58 11.52 -3.27 -14.84
C PHE A 58 10.73 -4.31 -14.02
N ARG A 59 11.25 -5.55 -13.92
CA ARG A 59 10.61 -6.63 -13.15
C ARG A 59 10.92 -6.55 -11.67
N ILE A 60 12.15 -6.18 -11.29
CA ILE A 60 12.57 -6.15 -9.88
C ILE A 60 12.22 -4.85 -9.17
N ALA A 61 12.06 -3.74 -9.89
CA ALA A 61 11.82 -2.42 -9.30
C ALA A 61 10.57 -2.36 -8.40
N PRO A 62 9.40 -2.92 -8.78
CA PRO A 62 8.23 -2.93 -7.89
C PRO A 62 8.48 -3.67 -6.58
N THR A 63 9.22 -4.78 -6.63
CA THR A 63 9.57 -5.59 -5.46
C THR A 63 10.53 -4.84 -4.54
N ILE A 64 11.57 -4.20 -5.10
CA ILE A 64 12.53 -3.40 -4.33
C ILE A 64 11.83 -2.21 -3.66
N TYR A 65 10.95 -1.52 -4.40
CA TYR A 65 10.17 -0.42 -3.85
C TYR A 65 9.26 -0.87 -2.70
N PHE A 66 8.57 -2.01 -2.85
CA PHE A 66 7.75 -2.53 -1.77
C PHE A 66 8.58 -2.90 -0.53
N SER A 67 9.72 -3.55 -0.73
CA SER A 67 10.65 -3.91 0.35
C SER A 67 11.24 -2.68 1.07
N SER A 68 11.54 -1.59 0.35
CA SER A 68 12.06 -0.37 0.98
C SER A 68 11.03 0.30 1.87
N VAL A 69 9.77 0.36 1.43
CA VAL A 69 8.65 0.88 2.25
C VAL A 69 8.41 -0.01 3.46
N LEU A 70 8.46 -1.33 3.31
CA LEU A 70 8.36 -2.26 4.44
C LEU A 70 9.49 -2.03 5.46
N MET A 71 10.73 -1.85 5.00
CA MET A 71 11.86 -1.55 5.88
C MET A 71 11.64 -0.24 6.64
N ALA A 72 11.16 0.81 5.96
CA ALA A 72 10.87 2.09 6.59
C ALA A 72 9.83 1.96 7.72
N ILE A 73 8.79 1.14 7.54
CA ILE A 73 7.75 0.90 8.56
C ILE A 73 8.33 0.28 9.84
N PHE A 74 9.36 -0.57 9.75
CA PHE A 74 10.01 -1.14 10.93
C PHE A 74 10.73 -0.09 11.78
N MET A 75 11.13 1.03 11.21
CA MET A 75 11.86 2.09 11.92
C MET A 75 10.94 3.13 12.58
N VAL A 76 9.61 3.08 12.35
CA VAL A 76 8.68 4.10 12.85
C VAL A 76 8.41 3.92 14.35
N PRO A 77 8.80 4.89 15.22
CA PRO A 77 8.49 4.85 16.64
C PRO A 77 7.02 5.17 16.91
N HIS A 78 6.52 4.80 18.08
CA HIS A 78 5.14 5.12 18.49
C HIS A 78 5.05 5.44 19.98
N GLY A 79 4.74 6.71 20.28
CA GLY A 79 4.73 7.22 21.65
C GLY A 79 6.14 7.13 22.27
N ASN A 80 6.22 6.58 23.48
CA ASN A 80 7.50 6.37 24.17
C ASN A 80 8.25 5.08 23.73
N ASN A 81 7.70 4.31 22.79
CA ASN A 81 8.34 3.08 22.33
C ASN A 81 9.14 3.33 21.04
N PRO A 82 10.43 2.91 20.98
CA PRO A 82 11.22 3.00 19.76
C PRO A 82 10.65 2.12 18.64
N GLY A 83 11.12 2.35 17.42
CA GLY A 83 10.86 1.48 16.27
C GLY A 83 11.32 0.05 16.54
N LEU A 84 10.88 -0.89 15.70
CA LEU A 84 11.32 -2.29 15.80
C LEU A 84 12.80 -2.45 15.48
N ILE A 85 13.28 -1.63 14.55
CA ILE A 85 14.68 -1.44 14.30
C ILE A 85 15.00 -0.02 14.74
N SER A 86 15.86 0.11 15.74
CA SER A 86 16.36 1.38 16.25
C SER A 86 17.84 1.23 16.57
N PHE A 87 18.63 2.27 16.32
CA PHE A 87 20.06 2.36 16.60
C PHE A 87 20.38 3.64 17.36
#